data_AF-A0A6A6SFS4-F1
#
_entry.id   AF-A0A6A6SFS4-F1
#
_cell.length_a   1.000
_cell.length_b   1.000
_cell.length_c   1.000
_cell.angle_alpha   90.00
_cell.angle_beta   90.00
_cell.angle_gamma   90.00
#
_symmetry.space_group_name_H-M   'P 1'
#
loop_
_entity.id
_entity.type
_entity.pdbx_description
1 polymer ?
#
loop_
_entity_poly.entity_id
_entity_poly.type
_entity_poly.pdbx_seq_one_letter_code
_entity_poly.pdbx_strand_id
1 'polypeptide(L)'
;GFVQHPKLATTSKSVAAFHQLRCLHGIQLIYHMHVNQLFTFHNPENYNAFLYRTADEHMQRAEHCFEYLRQAIMCAADSNLEDLDEEGDAKWGPGKRVCRNFEALKAWSEK
;
A
#
# COMPACT_ATOMS: atom_id res chain seq x y z
N GLY A 1 14.27 1.34 0.84
CA GLY A 1 15.46 1.94 0.21
C GLY A 1 15.82 3.17 1.00
N PHE A 2 17.03 3.22 1.53
CA PHE A 2 17.47 4.27 2.45
C PHE A 2 18.53 5.15 1.79
N VAL A 3 18.55 6.43 2.15
CA VAL A 3 19.49 7.43 1.62
C VAL A 3 20.10 8.20 2.79
N GLN A 4 21.41 8.44 2.69
CA GLN A 4 22.14 9.37 3.53
C GLN A 4 22.85 10.39 2.62
N HIS A 5 22.72 11.68 2.93
CA HIS A 5 23.26 12.76 2.12
C HIS A 5 23.63 13.96 3.00
N PRO A 6 24.84 14.52 2.89
CA PRO A 6 25.34 15.58 3.79
C PRO A 6 24.46 16.83 3.93
N LYS A 7 23.58 17.11 2.95
CA LYS A 7 22.67 18.27 2.97
C LYS A 7 21.18 17.93 3.03
N LEU A 8 20.78 16.78 2.49
CA LEU A 8 19.37 16.44 2.26
C LEU A 8 18.88 15.36 3.24
N ALA A 9 19.81 14.56 3.78
CA ALA A 9 19.55 13.45 4.68
C ALA A 9 20.78 13.30 5.59
N THR A 10 20.99 14.27 6.49
CA THR A 10 22.14 14.26 7.43
C THR A 10 22.11 13.01 8.32
N THR A 11 20.92 12.49 8.58
CA THR A 11 20.69 11.12 9.08
C THR A 11 20.10 10.25 7.98
N SER A 12 20.17 8.93 8.15
CA SER A 12 19.49 7.99 7.23
C SER A 12 18.00 8.33 7.13
N LYS A 13 17.48 8.37 5.90
CA LYS A 13 16.06 8.58 5.60
C LYS A 13 15.57 7.46 4.69
N SER A 14 14.29 7.12 4.79
CA SER A 14 13.64 6.22 3.83
C SER A 14 13.12 7.02 2.63
N VAL A 15 13.25 6.47 1.42
CA VAL A 15 12.58 7.05 0.24
C VAL A 15 11.13 6.58 0.22
N ALA A 16 10.21 7.53 0.13
CA ALA A 16 8.77 7.30 0.26
C ALA A 16 8.24 6.22 -0.68
N ALA A 17 8.64 6.17 -1.95
CA ALA A 17 8.20 5.12 -2.88
C ALA A 17 8.50 3.70 -2.39
N PHE A 18 9.67 3.47 -1.76
CA PHE A 18 10.00 2.16 -1.22
C PHE A 18 9.25 1.86 0.07
N HIS A 19 9.01 2.86 0.91
CA HIS A 19 8.18 2.68 2.10
C HIS A 19 6.73 2.36 1.70
N GLN A 20 6.17 3.07 0.72
CA GLN A 20 4.83 2.82 0.17
C GLN A 20 4.69 1.38 -0.35
N LEU A 21 5.68 0.88 -1.09
CA LEU A 21 5.70 -0.52 -1.55
C LEU A 21 5.73 -1.51 -0.38
N ARG A 22 6.53 -1.24 0.66
CA ARG A 22 6.58 -2.08 1.86
C ARG A 22 5.24 -2.08 2.60
N CYS A 23 4.59 -0.93 2.75
CA CYS A 23 3.25 -0.83 3.34
C CYS A 23 2.22 -1.60 2.52
N LEU A 24 2.19 -1.42 1.19
CA LEU A 24 1.28 -2.14 0.30
C LEU A 24 1.45 -3.66 0.42
N HIS A 25 2.69 -4.14 0.44
CA HIS A 25 2.98 -5.55 0.65
C HIS A 25 2.51 -6.03 2.03
N GLY A 26 2.69 -5.24 3.10
CA GLY A 26 2.17 -5.57 4.43
C GLY A 26 0.65 -5.74 4.45
N ILE A 27 -0.08 -4.85 3.76
CA ILE A 27 -1.55 -4.97 3.61
C ILE A 27 -1.90 -6.22 2.82
N GLN A 28 -1.18 -6.51 1.73
CA GLN A 28 -1.40 -7.71 0.92
C GLN A 28 -1.18 -9.00 1.73
N LEU A 29 -0.14 -9.06 2.58
CA LEU A 29 0.10 -10.19 3.48
C LEU A 29 -1.05 -10.40 4.46
N ILE A 30 -1.51 -9.33 5.12
CA ILE A 30 -2.65 -9.39 6.05
C ILE A 30 -3.91 -9.89 5.33
N TYR A 31 -4.17 -9.35 4.14
CA TYR A 31 -5.28 -9.79 3.31
C TYR A 31 -5.20 -11.31 3.00
N HIS A 32 -4.06 -11.81 2.52
CA HIS A 32 -3.89 -13.25 2.25
C HIS A 32 -4.01 -14.12 3.50
N MET A 33 -3.52 -13.65 4.65
CA MET A 33 -3.69 -14.35 5.92
C MET A 33 -5.17 -14.52 6.27
N HIS A 34 -5.98 -13.47 6.11
CA HIS A 34 -7.42 -13.55 6.38
C HIS A 34 -8.17 -14.39 5.35
N VAL A 35 -7.85 -14.25 4.07
CA VAL A 35 -8.42 -15.09 3.01
C VAL A 35 -8.14 -16.57 3.27
N ASN A 36 -6.90 -16.91 3.60
CA ASN A 36 -6.51 -18.28 3.92
C ASN A 36 -7.26 -18.80 5.17
N GLN A 37 -7.35 -17.99 6.23
CA GLN A 37 -8.13 -18.35 7.41
C GLN A 37 -9.59 -18.67 7.05
N LEU A 38 -10.25 -17.83 6.26
CA LEU A 38 -11.63 -18.06 5.82
C LEU A 38 -11.78 -19.37 5.04
N PHE A 39 -10.84 -19.69 4.15
CA PHE A 39 -10.85 -20.96 3.41
C PHE A 39 -10.58 -22.18 4.32
N THR A 40 -9.77 -22.05 5.38
CA THR A 40 -9.52 -23.15 6.32
C THR A 40 -10.68 -23.42 7.28
N PHE A 41 -11.52 -22.43 7.58
CA PHE A 41 -12.69 -22.57 8.47
C PHE A 41 -13.95 -23.12 7.78
N HIS A 42 -13.82 -23.74 6.61
CA HIS A 42 -14.94 -24.35 5.90
C HIS A 42 -15.67 -25.40 6.76
N ASN A 43 -16.82 -25.01 7.33
CA ASN A 43 -17.78 -25.93 7.92
C ASN A 43 -18.77 -26.37 6.82
N PRO A 44 -18.80 -27.67 6.45
CA PRO A 44 -19.73 -28.19 5.43
C PRO A 44 -21.20 -27.90 5.74
N GLU A 45 -21.58 -27.78 7.02
CA GLU A 45 -22.97 -27.57 7.44
C GLU A 45 -23.48 -26.14 7.16
N ASN A 46 -22.59 -25.17 6.97
CA ASN A 46 -22.93 -23.76 6.69
C ASN A 46 -22.51 -23.32 5.28
N TYR A 47 -22.34 -24.28 4.36
CA TYR A 47 -21.95 -23.98 2.98
C TYR A 47 -23.03 -23.17 2.26
N ASN A 48 -22.72 -21.91 1.97
CA ASN A 48 -23.56 -21.04 1.15
C ASN A 48 -22.81 -20.71 -0.16
N ALA A 49 -23.26 -21.31 -1.27
CA ALA A 49 -22.64 -21.16 -2.58
C ALA A 49 -22.60 -19.69 -3.08
N PHE A 50 -23.61 -18.89 -2.73
CA PHE A 50 -23.64 -17.47 -3.08
C PHE A 50 -22.55 -16.70 -2.34
N LEU A 51 -22.42 -16.88 -1.02
CA LEU A 51 -21.36 -16.23 -0.24
C LEU A 51 -19.97 -16.63 -0.72
N TYR A 52 -19.76 -17.91 -1.05
CA TYR A 52 -18.47 -18.40 -1.53
C TYR A 52 -18.07 -17.77 -2.87
N ARG A 53 -18.99 -17.76 -3.85
CA ARG A 53 -18.74 -17.13 -5.16
C ARG A 53 -18.51 -15.63 -5.03
N THR A 54 -19.29 -14.96 -4.17
CA THR A 54 -19.14 -13.52 -3.94
C THR A 54 -17.79 -13.21 -3.31
N ALA A 55 -17.36 -14.02 -2.32
CA ALA A 55 -16.04 -13.91 -1.71
C ALA A 55 -14.91 -14.12 -2.72
N ASP A 56 -14.97 -15.16 -3.56
CA ASP A 56 -13.97 -15.43 -4.60
C ASP A 56 -13.87 -14.28 -5.62
N GLU A 57 -15.00 -13.75 -6.10
CA GLU A 57 -15.01 -12.60 -7.02
C GLU A 57 -14.40 -11.33 -6.37
N HIS A 58 -14.73 -11.06 -5.10
CA HIS A 58 -14.13 -9.93 -4.37
C HIS A 58 -12.65 -10.13 -4.09
N MET A 59 -12.23 -11.38 -3.85
CA MET A 59 -10.84 -11.70 -3.61
C MET A 59 -9.97 -11.47 -4.84
N GLN A 60 -10.42 -11.94 -6.01
CA GLN A 60 -9.73 -11.70 -7.28
C GLN A 60 -9.64 -10.20 -7.62
N ARG A 61 -10.69 -9.42 -7.30
CA ARG A 61 -10.65 -7.96 -7.47
C ARG A 61 -9.60 -7.30 -6.57
N ALA A 62 -9.45 -7.76 -5.33
CA ALA A 62 -8.45 -7.23 -4.41
C ALA A 62 -7.01 -7.46 -4.94
N GLU A 63 -6.71 -8.62 -5.52
CA GLU A 63 -5.40 -8.89 -6.16
C GLU A 63 -5.08 -7.89 -7.27
N HIS A 64 -6.04 -7.64 -8.17
CA HIS A 64 -5.86 -6.65 -9.23
C HIS A 64 -5.68 -5.23 -8.67
N CYS A 65 -6.36 -4.89 -7.57
CA CYS A 65 -6.16 -3.60 -6.89
C CYS A 65 -4.74 -3.47 -6.31
N PHE A 66 -4.19 -4.52 -5.68
CA PHE A 66 -2.82 -4.49 -5.19
C PHE A 66 -1.82 -4.25 -6.31
N GLU A 67 -1.97 -4.94 -7.44
CA GLU A 67 -1.10 -4.74 -8.59
C GLU A 67 -1.24 -3.33 -9.20
N TYR A 68 -2.47 -2.82 -9.32
CA TYR A 68 -2.72 -1.47 -9.80
C TYR A 68 -2.06 -0.41 -8.90
N LEU A 69 -2.18 -0.56 -7.57
CA LEU A 69 -1.55 0.34 -6.60
C LEU A 69 -0.02 0.23 -6.66
N ARG A 70 0.53 -0.98 -6.80
CA ARG A 70 1.97 -1.20 -6.95
C ARG A 70 2.51 -0.46 -8.17
N GLN A 71 1.84 -0.60 -9.32
CA GLN A 71 2.20 0.11 -10.55
C GLN A 71 2.08 1.63 -10.38
N ALA A 72 1.01 2.12 -9.75
CA ALA A 72 0.82 3.54 -9.49
C ALA A 72 1.94 4.13 -8.62
N ILE A 73 2.36 3.42 -7.56
CA ILE A 73 3.47 3.82 -6.69
C ILE A 73 4.78 3.88 -7.49
N MET A 74 5.09 2.84 -8.27
CA MET A 74 6.31 2.80 -9.08
C MET A 74 6.33 3.88 -10.15
N CYS A 75 5.18 4.17 -10.78
CA CYS A 75 5.05 5.21 -11.79
C CYS A 75 5.15 6.62 -11.18
N ALA A 76 4.56 6.83 -10.00
CA ALA A 76 4.64 8.10 -9.30
C ALA A 76 6.06 8.41 -8.81
N ALA A 77 6.84 7.36 -8.48
CA ALA A 77 8.23 7.45 -8.04
C ALA A 77 8.43 8.51 -6.94
N ASP A 78 7.60 8.46 -5.90
CA ASP A 78 7.60 9.44 -4.82
C ASP A 78 8.98 9.51 -4.13
N SER A 79 9.71 10.59 -4.40
CA SER A 79 11.08 10.82 -3.95
C SER A 79 11.17 11.57 -2.63
N ASN A 80 10.05 11.75 -1.91
CA ASN A 80 10.09 12.35 -0.58
C ASN A 80 10.96 11.51 0.37
N LEU A 81 11.64 12.19 1.29
CA LEU A 81 12.49 11.56 2.30
C LEU A 81 11.76 11.54 3.64
N GLU A 82 11.63 10.36 4.22
CA GLU A 82 10.90 10.12 5.45
C GLU A 82 11.87 9.81 6.60
N ASP A 83 11.60 10.38 7.77
CA ASP A 83 12.36 10.13 8.99
C ASP A 83 12.26 8.68 9.42
N LEU A 84 13.28 8.18 10.12
CA LEU A 84 13.24 6.87 10.75
C LEU A 84 12.86 6.99 12.23
N ASP A 85 12.15 6.00 12.76
CA ASP A 85 11.90 5.80 14.18
C ASP A 85 13.13 5.22 14.90
N GLU A 86 12.98 4.92 16.19
CA GLU A 86 14.09 4.42 17.02
C GLU A 86 14.51 3.00 16.60
N GLU A 87 13.59 2.27 15.96
CA GLU A 87 13.77 0.93 15.41
C GLU A 87 14.38 0.93 13.99
N GLY A 88 14.54 2.11 13.38
CA GLY A 88 15.09 2.27 12.03
C GLY A 88 14.08 2.04 10.90
N ASP A 89 12.81 1.87 11.24
CA ASP A 89 11.71 1.88 10.28
C ASP A 89 11.28 3.33 9.98
N ALA A 90 10.62 3.56 8.85
CA ALA A 90 10.16 4.91 8.55
C ALA A 90 9.03 5.29 9.51
N LYS A 91 9.15 6.46 10.16
CA LYS A 91 8.16 6.96 11.12
C LYS A 91 6.76 6.92 10.51
N TRP A 92 5.77 6.61 11.35
CA TRP A 92 4.36 6.56 10.98
C TRP A 92 3.89 7.88 10.37
N GLY A 93 3.85 7.90 9.05
CA GLY A 93 3.35 9.02 8.27
C GLY A 93 4.47 9.85 7.62
N PRO A 94 4.22 10.35 6.41
CA PRO A 94 5.27 10.88 5.54
C PRO A 94 5.84 12.25 5.90
N GLY A 95 5.63 12.73 7.13
CA GLY A 95 5.73 14.16 7.41
C GLY A 95 4.80 14.98 6.50
N LYS A 96 5.10 16.27 6.32
CA LYS A 96 4.33 17.15 5.43
C LYS A 96 4.68 16.87 3.97
N ARG A 97 3.86 16.10 3.26
CA ARG A 97 4.00 15.88 1.81
C ARG A 97 3.72 17.18 1.05
N VAL A 98 4.61 17.54 0.12
CA VAL A 98 4.39 18.56 -0.90
C VAL A 98 4.05 17.85 -2.21
N CYS A 99 2.79 17.43 -2.32
CA CYS A 99 2.30 16.65 -3.46
C CYS A 99 2.14 17.50 -4.74
N ARG A 100 1.96 16.79 -5.86
CA ARG A 100 1.35 17.37 -7.07
C ARG A 100 -0.02 17.95 -6.72
N ASN A 101 -0.40 19.04 -7.36
CA ASN A 101 -1.66 19.73 -7.07
C ASN A 101 -2.87 18.86 -7.47
N PHE A 102 -3.44 18.14 -6.51
CA PHE A 102 -4.58 17.26 -6.71
C PHE A 102 -5.84 18.02 -7.11
N GLU A 103 -6.06 19.20 -6.52
CA GLU A 103 -7.22 20.03 -6.84
C GLU A 103 -7.19 20.51 -8.29
N ALA A 104 -6.01 20.86 -8.82
CA ALA A 104 -5.85 21.20 -10.23
C ALA A 104 -6.17 20.01 -11.14
N LEU A 105 -5.74 18.80 -10.77
CA LEU A 105 -6.07 17.58 -11.52
C LEU A 105 -7.58 17.30 -11.50
N LYS A 106 -8.20 17.38 -10.32
CA LYS A 106 -9.65 17.21 -10.14
C LYS A 106 -10.45 18.20 -11.00
N ALA A 107 -10.13 19.50 -10.88
CA ALA A 107 -10.79 20.56 -11.63
C ALA A 107 -10.62 20.42 -13.15
N TRP A 108 -9.52 19.82 -13.62
CA TRP A 108 -9.33 19.50 -15.03
C TRP A 108 -10.21 18.32 -15.48
N SER A 109 -10.36 17.28 -14.64
CA SER A 109 -11.10 16.05 -14.97
C SER A 109 -12.63 16.17 -14.89
N GLU A 110 -13.16 17.18 -14.22
CA GLU A 110 -14.60 17.40 -14.04
C GLU A 110 -15.23 18.26 -15.18
N LYS A 111 -14.54 18.38 -16.32
CA LYS A 111 -15.02 19.13 -17.50
C LYS A 111 -15.74 18.24 -18.51
#